data_AF-A0A2E2Z4A2-F1
#
_entry.id   AF-A0A2E2Z4A2-F1
#
_cell.length_a   1.000
_cell.length_b   1.000
_cell.length_c   1.000
_cell.angle_alpha   90.00
_cell.angle_beta   90.00
_cell.angle_gamma   90.00
#
_symmetry.space_group_name_H-M   'P 1'
#
loop_
_entity.id
_entity.type
_entity.pdbx_description
1 polymer ?
#
loop_
_entity_poly.entity_id
_entity_poly.type
_entity_poly.pdbx_seq_one_letter_code
_entity_poly.pdbx_strand_id
1 'polypeptide(L)'
;MNESVTIIPFTTLLLVFIPVAVVIGILHAWSLNWQNTIYAVVRMLIQLLLIGYFLTYIFESNSASITIVVLSVMVFAASWIALRTIQENRIKFYQFALIAILIGGGITLFLVTQVVLNLSPWYLPRYMIPLAGMIFASSMNGVSLTAERLKAELDREVKYSEAKGIA
;
A
#
# COMPACT_ATOMS: atom_id res chain seq x y z
N MET A 1 -13.90 -28.70 2.16
CA MET A 1 -13.72 -28.05 0.85
C MET A 1 -12.24 -28.07 0.54
N ASN A 2 -11.81 -28.91 -0.42
CA ASN A 2 -10.44 -28.86 -0.93
C ASN A 2 -10.30 -27.57 -1.73
N GLU A 3 -9.70 -26.53 -1.14
CA GLU A 3 -9.20 -25.40 -1.92
C GLU A 3 -7.94 -25.87 -2.65
N SER A 4 -8.14 -26.59 -3.75
CA SER A 4 -7.09 -26.79 -4.74
C SER A 4 -6.71 -25.41 -5.26
N VAL A 5 -5.55 -24.91 -4.80
CA VAL A 5 -4.89 -23.73 -5.36
C VAL A 5 -4.86 -23.94 -6.87
N THR A 6 -5.69 -23.21 -7.61
CA THR A 6 -5.73 -23.28 -9.06
C THR A 6 -4.46 -22.63 -9.57
N ILE A 7 -3.48 -23.48 -9.89
CA ILE A 7 -2.19 -23.04 -10.42
C ILE A 7 -2.48 -22.35 -11.76
N ILE A 8 -2.32 -21.03 -11.81
CA ILE A 8 -2.51 -20.25 -13.03
C ILE A 8 -1.40 -20.68 -14.01
N PRO A 9 -1.74 -21.23 -15.19
CA PRO A 9 -0.74 -21.61 -16.17
C PRO A 9 0.08 -20.40 -16.60
N PHE A 10 1.39 -20.58 -16.80
CA PHE A 10 2.28 -19.51 -17.28
C PHE A 10 1.76 -18.85 -18.57
N THR A 11 1.14 -19.64 -19.46
CA THR A 11 0.53 -19.16 -20.70
C THR A 11 -0.58 -18.14 -20.45
N THR A 12 -1.42 -18.36 -19.44
CA THR A 12 -2.50 -17.43 -19.08
C THR A 12 -1.94 -16.19 -18.38
N LEU A 13 -0.88 -16.36 -17.58
CA LEU A 13 -0.20 -15.23 -16.93
C LEU A 13 0.42 -14.26 -17.95
N LEU A 14 0.90 -14.76 -19.10
CA LEU A 14 1.45 -13.93 -20.17
C LEU A 14 0.43 -12.92 -20.73
N LEU A 15 -0.87 -13.19 -20.62
CA LEU A 15 -1.92 -12.27 -21.08
C LEU A 15 -1.89 -10.93 -20.32
N VAL A 16 -1.39 -10.92 -19.07
CA VAL A 16 -1.25 -9.69 -18.26
C VAL A 16 -0.24 -8.71 -18.89
N PHE A 17 0.67 -9.18 -19.75
CA PHE A 17 1.61 -8.32 -20.46
C PHE A 17 1.03 -7.67 -21.71
N ILE A 18 -0.17 -8.05 -22.17
CA ILE A 18 -0.79 -7.45 -23.36
C ILE A 18 -1.01 -5.93 -23.17
N PRO A 19 -1.64 -5.44 -22.10
CA PRO A 19 -1.78 -4.00 -21.87
C PRO A 19 -0.42 -3.28 -21.78
N VAL A 20 0.59 -3.92 -21.19
CA VAL A 20 1.94 -3.36 -21.08
C VAL A 20 2.56 -3.20 -22.47
N ALA A 21 2.44 -4.21 -23.32
CA ALA A 21 2.91 -4.16 -24.70
C ALA A 21 2.20 -3.06 -25.52
N VAL A 22 0.88 -2.91 -25.35
CA VAL A 22 0.11 -1.82 -25.97
C VAL A 22 0.64 -0.45 -25.55
N VAL A 23 0.86 -0.23 -24.26
CA VAL A 23 1.41 1.04 -23.75
C VAL A 23 2.80 1.30 -24.32
N ILE A 24 3.68 0.29 -24.37
CA ILE A 24 5.01 0.42 -24.97
C ILE A 24 4.91 0.77 -26.46
N GLY A 25 3.98 0.14 -27.19
CA GLY A 25 3.72 0.44 -28.60
C GLY A 25 3.26 1.89 -28.83
N ILE A 26 2.36 2.41 -27.99
CA ILE A 26 1.92 3.81 -28.04
C ILE A 26 3.11 4.75 -27.77
N LEU A 27 3.91 4.47 -26.73
CA LEU A 27 5.08 5.29 -26.39
C LEU A 27 6.12 5.30 -27.52
N HIS A 28 6.32 4.15 -28.17
CA HIS A 28 7.20 4.05 -29.32
C HIS A 28 6.68 4.87 -30.52
N ALA A 29 5.38 4.76 -30.82
CA ALA A 29 4.73 5.54 -31.89
C ALA A 29 4.80 7.05 -31.65
N TRP A 30 4.78 7.49 -30.39
CA TRP A 30 4.88 8.89 -30.00
C TRP A 30 6.33 9.37 -29.80
N SER A 31 7.33 8.58 -30.19
CA SER A 31 8.76 8.91 -30.04
C SER A 31 9.18 9.28 -28.61
N LEU A 32 8.48 8.75 -27.61
CA LEU A 32 8.84 8.92 -26.20
C LEU A 32 9.89 7.88 -25.79
N ASN A 33 10.54 8.09 -24.63
CA ASN A 33 11.61 7.23 -24.12
C ASN A 33 11.12 5.82 -23.68
N TRP A 34 10.72 4.99 -24.64
CA TRP A 34 10.19 3.63 -24.43
C TRP A 34 11.20 2.69 -23.74
N GLN A 35 12.50 2.93 -23.92
CA GLN A 35 13.57 2.19 -23.24
C GLN A 35 13.50 2.35 -21.71
N ASN A 36 13.20 3.56 -21.23
CA ASN A 36 13.05 3.81 -19.79
C ASN A 36 11.83 3.09 -19.22
N THR A 37 10.74 3.00 -20.00
CA THR A 37 9.54 2.25 -19.62
C THR A 37 9.85 0.76 -19.47
N ILE A 38 10.57 0.17 -20.42
CA ILE A 38 10.98 -1.25 -20.33
C ILE A 38 11.84 -1.48 -19.08
N TYR A 39 12.83 -0.62 -18.85
CA TYR A 39 13.66 -0.71 -17.65
C TYR A 39 12.82 -0.63 -16.37
N ALA A 40 11.87 0.31 -16.30
CA ALA A 40 10.97 0.46 -15.16
C ALA A 40 10.09 -0.77 -14.94
N VAL A 41 9.53 -1.33 -16.02
CA VAL A 41 8.72 -2.56 -15.96
C VAL A 41 9.56 -3.73 -15.45
N VAL A 42 10.75 -3.95 -16.01
CA VAL A 42 11.65 -5.04 -15.58
C VAL A 42 12.03 -4.88 -14.10
N ARG A 43 12.42 -3.69 -13.67
CA ARG A 43 12.73 -3.40 -12.26
C ARG A 43 11.54 -3.69 -11.35
N MET A 44 10.33 -3.26 -11.73
CA MET A 44 9.11 -3.49 -10.95
C MET A 44 8.79 -4.99 -10.86
N LEU A 45 8.92 -5.74 -11.97
CA LEU A 45 8.71 -7.19 -11.97
C LEU A 45 9.67 -7.90 -11.03
N ILE A 46 10.96 -7.59 -11.10
CA ILE A 46 11.98 -8.16 -10.21
C ILE A 46 11.63 -7.83 -8.75
N GLN A 47 11.27 -6.57 -8.46
CA GLN A 47 10.88 -6.15 -7.12
C GLN A 47 9.67 -6.94 -6.60
N LEU A 48 8.61 -7.10 -7.40
CA LEU A 48 7.41 -7.83 -6.99
C LEU A 48 7.67 -9.32 -6.80
N LEU A 49 8.51 -9.93 -7.65
CA LEU A 49 8.91 -11.34 -7.49
C LEU A 49 9.70 -11.56 -6.20
N LEU A 50 10.63 -10.66 -5.87
CA LEU A 50 11.39 -10.73 -4.62
C LEU A 50 10.49 -10.59 -3.39
N ILE A 51 9.55 -9.63 -3.41
CA ILE A 51 8.57 -9.46 -2.32
C ILE A 51 7.67 -10.69 -2.22
N GLY A 52 7.21 -11.23 -3.34
CA GLY A 52 6.37 -12.45 -3.38
C GLY A 52 7.09 -13.67 -2.81
N TYR A 53 8.38 -13.84 -3.12
CA TYR A 53 9.21 -14.88 -2.52
C TYR A 53 9.31 -14.73 -0.99
N PHE A 54 9.59 -13.50 -0.51
CA PHE A 54 9.65 -13.22 0.92
C PHE A 54 8.31 -13.44 1.64
N LEU A 55 7.19 -13.05 1.00
CA LEU A 55 5.85 -13.28 1.54
C LEU A 55 5.51 -14.76 1.63
N THR A 56 5.95 -15.58 0.66
CA THR A 56 5.74 -17.04 0.71
C THR A 56 6.36 -17.63 1.97
N TYR A 57 7.59 -17.23 2.30
CA TYR A 57 8.26 -17.65 3.53
C TYR A 57 7.51 -17.19 4.81
N ILE A 58 7.04 -15.94 4.84
CA ILE A 58 6.24 -15.44 5.97
C ILE A 58 4.95 -16.24 6.13
N PHE A 59 4.29 -16.56 5.02
CA PHE A 59 3.02 -17.27 5.02
C PHE A 59 3.15 -18.73 5.47
N GLU A 60 4.30 -19.36 5.20
CA GLU A 60 4.60 -20.72 5.66
C GLU A 60 4.96 -20.77 7.15
N SER A 61 5.56 -19.71 7.71
CA SER A 61 5.92 -19.69 9.12
C SER A 61 4.71 -19.76 10.07
N ASN A 62 3.50 -19.37 9.62
CA ASN A 62 2.25 -19.38 10.37
C ASN A 62 2.37 -18.89 11.84
N SER A 63 3.22 -17.89 12.08
CA SER A 63 3.55 -17.39 13.41
C SER A 63 2.92 -16.02 13.65
N ALA A 64 2.14 -15.91 14.73
CA ALA A 64 1.52 -14.64 15.14
C ALA A 64 2.57 -13.53 15.35
N SER A 65 3.75 -13.87 15.90
CA SER A 65 4.82 -12.90 16.15
C SER A 65 5.34 -12.28 14.85
N ILE A 66 5.52 -13.08 13.79
CA ILE A 66 5.97 -12.56 12.49
C ILE A 66 4.91 -11.66 11.88
N THR A 67 3.64 -12.06 11.91
CA THR A 67 2.54 -11.21 11.42
C THR A 67 2.52 -9.86 12.13
N ILE A 68 2.63 -9.84 13.46
CA ILE A 68 2.65 -8.59 14.23
C ILE A 68 3.84 -7.71 13.85
N VAL A 69 5.03 -8.29 13.68
CA VAL A 69 6.23 -7.53 13.26
C VAL A 69 6.04 -6.93 11.87
N VAL A 70 5.54 -7.71 10.91
CA VAL A 70 5.26 -7.24 9.55
C VAL A 70 4.22 -6.11 9.57
N LEU A 71 3.10 -6.30 10.29
CA LEU A 71 2.07 -5.26 10.44
C LEU A 71 2.63 -3.98 11.08
N SER A 72 3.49 -4.12 12.09
CA SER A 72 4.13 -2.97 12.74
C SER A 72 4.99 -2.20 11.74
N VAL A 73 5.86 -2.89 11.01
CA VAL A 73 6.70 -2.28 9.95
C VAL A 73 5.83 -1.58 8.91
N MET A 74 4.72 -2.19 8.50
CA MET A 74 3.80 -1.61 7.52
C MET A 74 3.16 -0.32 8.03
N VAL A 75 2.65 -0.27 9.28
CA VAL A 75 2.05 0.94 9.84
C VAL A 75 3.08 2.07 9.98
N PHE A 76 4.28 1.76 10.47
CA PHE A 76 5.35 2.76 10.58
C PHE A 76 5.77 3.30 9.20
N ALA A 77 5.97 2.41 8.22
CA ALA A 77 6.30 2.80 6.86
C ALA A 77 5.18 3.64 6.23
N ALA A 78 3.92 3.22 6.34
CA ALA A 78 2.76 3.94 5.82
C ALA A 78 2.66 5.35 6.42
N SER A 79 2.84 5.48 7.73
CA SER A 79 2.81 6.77 8.44
C SER A 79 3.94 7.69 8.00
N TRP A 80 5.12 7.13 7.76
CA TRP A 80 6.27 7.87 7.27
C TRP A 80 6.05 8.35 5.84
N ILE A 81 5.50 7.49 4.97
CA ILE A 81 5.24 7.80 3.55
C ILE A 81 4.08 8.79 3.40
N ALA A 82 3.05 8.72 4.24
CA ALA A 82 1.90 9.64 4.21
C ALA A 82 2.35 11.11 4.25
N LEU A 83 3.39 11.41 5.02
CA LEU A 83 3.91 12.77 5.21
C LEU A 83 4.94 13.20 4.17
N ARG A 84 5.10 12.44 3.06
CA ARG A 84 6.03 12.79 1.98
C ARG A 84 5.67 14.13 1.30
N THR A 85 4.41 14.55 1.34
CA THR A 85 3.92 15.82 0.81
C THR A 85 4.33 17.03 1.66
N ILE A 86 4.63 16.83 2.95
CA ILE A 86 4.98 17.89 3.90
C ILE A 86 6.34 17.65 4.58
N GLN A 87 7.38 17.43 3.75
CA GLN A 87 8.71 16.98 4.19
C GLN A 87 9.33 17.82 5.32
N GLU A 88 9.14 19.14 5.30
CA GLU A 88 9.71 20.08 6.28
C GLU A 88 9.22 19.83 7.70
N ASN A 89 7.96 19.41 7.87
CA ASN A 89 7.34 19.20 9.18
C ASN A 89 7.09 17.72 9.49
N ARG A 90 7.70 16.82 8.71
CA ARG A 90 7.44 15.38 8.77
C ARG A 90 7.62 14.79 10.16
N ILE A 91 8.70 15.13 10.86
CA ILE A 91 9.00 14.59 12.19
C ILE A 91 7.95 15.04 13.20
N LYS A 92 7.52 16.31 13.12
CA LYS A 92 6.51 16.88 14.02
C LYS A 92 5.14 16.25 13.83
N PHE A 93 4.76 15.96 12.58
CA PHE A 93 3.45 15.37 12.27
C PHE A 93 3.41 13.84 12.26
N TYR A 94 4.57 13.18 12.38
CA TYR A 94 4.66 11.71 12.31
C TYR A 94 3.79 11.02 13.35
N GLN A 95 3.78 11.50 14.60
CA GLN A 95 2.96 10.90 15.65
C GLN A 95 1.46 11.00 15.33
N PHE A 96 1.02 12.12 14.75
CA PHE A 96 -0.39 12.30 14.35
C PHE A 96 -0.75 11.38 13.17
N ALA A 97 0.12 11.26 12.17
CA ALA A 97 -0.08 10.33 11.06
C ALA A 97 -0.12 8.87 11.55
N LEU A 98 0.78 8.50 12.47
CA LEU A 98 0.82 7.18 13.07
C LEU A 98 -0.47 6.86 13.81
N ILE A 99 -0.93 7.76 14.69
CA ILE A 99 -2.17 7.58 15.44
C ILE A 99 -3.38 7.51 14.50
N ALA A 100 -3.44 8.36 13.48
CA ALA A 100 -4.54 8.36 12.52
C ALA A 100 -4.64 7.04 11.74
N ILE A 101 -3.51 6.53 11.22
CA ILE A 101 -3.48 5.27 10.47
C ILE A 101 -3.70 4.07 11.41
N LEU A 102 -3.11 4.09 12.61
CA LEU A 102 -3.26 2.99 13.56
C LEU A 102 -4.70 2.89 14.09
N ILE A 103 -5.34 4.00 14.42
CA ILE A 103 -6.72 4.01 14.90
C ILE A 103 -7.68 3.77 13.73
N GLY A 104 -7.65 4.60 12.68
CA GLY A 104 -8.60 4.51 11.58
C GLY A 104 -8.41 3.24 10.75
N GLY A 105 -7.17 2.96 10.34
CA GLY A 105 -6.82 1.75 9.60
C GLY A 105 -6.89 0.50 10.47
N GLY A 106 -6.41 0.55 11.72
CA GLY A 106 -6.45 -0.60 12.63
C GLY A 106 -7.87 -1.02 13.03
N ILE A 107 -8.76 -0.07 13.31
CA ILE A 107 -10.18 -0.38 13.57
C ILE A 107 -10.82 -1.00 12.32
N THR A 108 -10.57 -0.44 11.14
CA THR A 108 -11.10 -0.99 9.88
C THR A 108 -10.58 -2.41 9.64
N LEU A 109 -9.28 -2.64 9.85
CA LEU A 109 -8.65 -3.95 9.72
C LEU A 109 -9.25 -4.95 10.71
N PHE A 110 -9.45 -4.55 11.96
CA PHE A 110 -10.09 -5.38 12.97
C PHE A 110 -11.53 -5.75 12.58
N LEU A 111 -12.33 -4.77 12.15
CA LEU A 111 -13.71 -5.01 11.71
C LEU A 111 -13.77 -5.98 10.53
N VAL A 112 -12.96 -5.76 9.50
CA VAL A 112 -12.94 -6.63 8.32
C VAL A 112 -12.47 -8.04 8.68
N THR A 113 -11.38 -8.16 9.43
CA THR A 113 -10.77 -9.48 9.69
C THR A 113 -11.52 -10.30 10.74
N GLN A 114 -12.00 -9.66 11.82
CA GLN A 114 -12.61 -10.36 12.94
C GLN A 114 -14.14 -10.41 12.85
N VAL A 115 -14.79 -9.34 12.39
CA VAL A 115 -16.27 -9.28 12.36
C VAL A 115 -16.81 -9.81 11.03
N VAL A 116 -16.24 -9.34 9.90
CA VAL A 116 -16.75 -9.72 8.57
C VAL A 116 -16.24 -11.10 8.17
N LEU A 117 -14.92 -11.32 8.20
CA LEU A 117 -14.30 -12.56 7.73
C LEU A 117 -14.21 -13.67 8.80
N ASN A 118 -14.37 -13.33 10.09
CA ASN A 118 -14.26 -14.28 11.21
C ASN A 118 -13.02 -15.19 11.10
N LEU A 119 -11.85 -14.60 10.87
CA LEU A 119 -10.62 -15.36 10.64
C LEU A 119 -10.21 -16.16 11.89
N SER A 120 -10.05 -17.48 11.71
CA SER A 120 -9.51 -18.38 12.73
C SER A 120 -8.34 -19.19 12.15
N PRO A 121 -7.10 -19.03 12.65
CA PRO A 121 -6.67 -18.07 13.66
C PRO A 121 -6.65 -16.62 13.15
N TRP A 122 -6.86 -15.65 14.04
CA TRP A 122 -6.94 -14.22 13.70
C TRP A 122 -5.72 -13.68 12.92
N TYR A 123 -4.55 -14.27 13.10
CA TYR A 123 -3.27 -13.82 12.54
C TYR A 123 -2.89 -14.47 11.21
N LEU A 124 -3.79 -15.24 10.57
CA LEU A 124 -3.59 -15.91 9.28
C LEU A 124 -2.81 -15.01 8.29
N PRO A 125 -1.49 -15.25 8.10
CA PRO A 125 -0.63 -14.27 7.42
C PRO A 125 -1.07 -13.97 5.99
N ARG A 126 -1.56 -15.01 5.29
CA ARG A 126 -2.06 -14.96 3.90
C ARG A 126 -3.24 -14.00 3.71
N TYR A 127 -4.04 -13.76 4.75
CA TYR A 127 -5.18 -12.84 4.70
C TYR A 127 -4.85 -11.51 5.38
N MET A 128 -4.25 -11.57 6.58
CA MET A 128 -3.99 -10.41 7.41
C MET A 128 -3.03 -9.41 6.75
N ILE A 129 -1.91 -9.88 6.17
CA ILE A 129 -0.90 -8.98 5.57
C ILE A 129 -1.44 -8.28 4.33
N PRO A 130 -2.07 -8.95 3.34
CA PRO A 130 -2.64 -8.26 2.18
C PRO A 130 -3.75 -7.27 2.54
N LEU A 131 -4.67 -7.66 3.44
CA LEU A 131 -5.76 -6.77 3.88
C LEU A 131 -5.22 -5.54 4.61
N ALA A 132 -4.26 -5.73 5.51
CA ALA A 132 -3.58 -4.63 6.17
C ALA A 132 -2.86 -3.72 5.17
N GLY A 133 -2.21 -4.29 4.15
CA GLY A 133 -1.55 -3.52 3.09
C GLY A 133 -2.51 -2.60 2.36
N MET A 134 -3.68 -3.10 1.96
CA MET A 134 -4.69 -2.29 1.27
C MET A 134 -5.30 -1.22 2.18
N ILE A 135 -5.61 -1.56 3.43
CA ILE A 135 -6.23 -0.64 4.39
C ILE A 135 -5.24 0.46 4.78
N PHE A 136 -4.03 0.11 5.19
CA PHE A 136 -3.01 1.09 5.56
C PHE A 136 -2.58 1.96 4.38
N ALA A 137 -2.53 1.42 3.15
CA ALA A 137 -2.28 2.23 1.95
C ALA A 137 -3.41 3.24 1.70
N SER A 138 -4.67 2.85 1.90
CA SER A 138 -5.82 3.75 1.76
C SER A 138 -5.79 4.86 2.83
N SER A 139 -5.52 4.50 4.09
CA SER A 139 -5.35 5.49 5.17
C SER A 139 -4.16 6.42 4.92
N MET A 140 -3.03 5.89 4.44
CA MET A 140 -1.85 6.66 4.07
C MET A 140 -2.17 7.71 3.00
N ASN A 141 -2.89 7.32 1.93
CA ASN A 141 -3.28 8.23 0.88
C ASN A 141 -4.22 9.33 1.41
N GLY A 142 -5.18 8.97 2.27
CA GLY A 142 -6.07 9.94 2.91
C GLY A 142 -5.31 10.97 3.75
N VAL A 143 -4.43 10.51 4.64
CA VAL A 143 -3.58 11.39 5.46
C VAL A 143 -2.67 12.26 4.58
N SER A 144 -2.10 11.69 3.51
CA SER A 144 -1.21 12.43 2.59
C SER A 144 -1.93 13.56 1.88
N LEU A 145 -3.14 13.31 1.39
CA LEU A 145 -3.97 14.28 0.69
C LEU A 145 -4.46 15.39 1.63
N THR A 146 -4.95 15.03 2.82
CA THR A 146 -5.36 16.02 3.83
C THR A 146 -4.17 16.87 4.28
N ALA A 147 -2.99 16.28 4.49
CA ALA A 147 -1.79 17.03 4.87
C ALA A 147 -1.33 17.99 3.75
N GLU A 148 -1.36 17.54 2.49
CA GLU A 148 -1.07 18.37 1.33
C GLU A 148 -2.06 19.53 1.22
N ARG A 149 -3.36 19.25 1.35
CA ARG A 149 -4.40 20.26 1.24
C ARG A 149 -4.33 21.27 2.38
N LEU A 150 -4.14 20.82 3.61
CA LEU A 150 -4.00 21.69 4.78
C LEU A 150 -2.79 22.60 4.63
N LYS A 151 -1.64 22.07 4.18
CA LYS A 151 -0.45 22.91 3.90
C LYS A 151 -0.76 23.96 2.84
N ALA A 152 -1.38 23.57 1.73
CA ALA A 152 -1.72 24.49 0.65
C ALA A 152 -2.64 25.64 1.09
N GLU A 153 -3.58 25.41 2.01
CA GLU A 153 -4.45 26.47 2.55
C GLU A 153 -3.72 27.36 3.58
N LEU A 154 -2.84 26.78 4.40
CA LEU A 154 -2.03 27.56 5.34
C LEU A 154 -1.01 28.45 4.62
N ASP A 155 -0.44 27.99 3.51
CA ASP A 155 0.45 28.78 2.65
C ASP A 155 -0.28 29.96 1.98
N ARG A 156 -1.62 29.90 1.91
CA ARG A 156 -2.49 31.01 1.45
C ARG A 156 -2.96 31.93 2.57
N GLU A 157 -2.38 31.81 3.76
CA GLU A 157 -2.73 32.57 4.97
C GLU A 157 -4.19 32.40 5.44
N VAL A 158 -4.86 31.31 5.03
CA VAL A 158 -6.18 30.95 5.56
C VAL A 158 -6.04 30.54 7.03
N LYS A 159 -6.94 31.03 7.89
CA LYS A 159 -6.92 30.68 9.31
C LYS A 159 -7.06 29.16 9.47
N TYR A 160 -6.28 28.56 10.37
CA TYR A 160 -6.33 27.11 10.64
C TYR A 160 -7.75 26.56 10.89
N SER A 161 -8.61 27.36 11.54
CA SER A 161 -10.01 27.00 11.82
C SER A 161 -10.86 26.77 10.56
N GLU A 162 -10.53 27.47 9.49
CA GLU A 162 -11.20 27.39 8.19
C GLU A 162 -10.49 26.37 7.29
N ALA A 163 -9.15 26.39 7.28
CA ALA A 163 -8.33 25.45 6.52
C ALA A 163 -8.62 23.97 6.86
N LYS A 164 -8.87 23.65 8.14
CA LYS A 164 -9.22 22.28 8.58
C LYS A 164 -10.57 21.78 8.05
N GLY A 165 -11.47 22.68 7.63
CA GLY A 165 -12.78 22.31 7.07
C GLY A 165 -12.72 22.03 5.57
N ILE A 166 -11.64 22.47 4.91
CA ILE A 166 -11.42 22.34 3.47
C ILE A 166 -10.56 21.12 3.15
N ALA A 167 -9.68 20.73 4.08
CA ALA A 167 -8.77 19.59 3.99
C ALA A 167 -9.38 18.27 4.53
#